data_AF-A0A2M7PIP1-F1
#
_entry.id   AF-A0A2M7PIP1-F1
#
_cell.length_a   1.000
_cell.length_b   1.000
_cell.length_c   1.000
_cell.angle_alpha   90.00
_cell.angle_beta   90.00
_cell.angle_gamma   90.00
#
_symmetry.space_group_name_H-M   'P 1'
#
loop_
_entity.id
_entity.type
_entity.pdbx_description
1 polymer ?
#
loop_
_entity_poly.entity_id
_entity_poly.type
_entity_poly.pdbx_seq_one_letter_code
_entity_poly.pdbx_strand_id
1 'polypeptide(L)' 'LQPTKKHLMVKEFVTPEQFQEYKMAGLDMGFRFVESSPLVRSSYRAEKHVNK' A
#
# COMPACT_ATOMS: atom_id res chain seq x y z
N LEU A 1 -0.65 -5.71 -9.19
CA LEU A 1 -1.13 -6.92 -9.89
C LEU A 1 -1.01 -6.67 -11.38
N GLN A 2 -0.38 -7.58 -12.12
CA GLN A 2 -0.22 -7.44 -13.56
C GLN A 2 -1.60 -7.57 -14.24
N PRO A 3 -2.06 -6.58 -15.04
CA PRO A 3 -3.36 -6.67 -15.70
C PRO A 3 -3.40 -7.72 -16.81
N THR A 4 -2.33 -7.82 -17.59
CA THR A 4 -2.18 -8.76 -18.70
C THR A 4 -0.71 -9.11 -18.92
N LYS A 5 -0.41 -10.20 -19.64
CA LYS A 5 0.97 -10.62 -19.99
C LYS A 5 1.82 -9.59 -20.76
N LYS A 6 1.18 -8.61 -21.43
CA LYS A 6 1.87 -7.49 -22.10
C LYS A 6 2.45 -6.42 -21.15
N HIS A 7 2.03 -6.40 -19.88
CA HIS A 7 2.55 -5.45 -18.89
C HIS A 7 3.80 -6.01 -18.21
N LEU A 8 4.52 -5.17 -17.48
CA LEU A 8 5.70 -5.59 -16.71
C LEU A 8 5.38 -6.80 -15.81
N MET A 9 6.31 -7.75 -15.77
CA MET A 9 6.18 -8.95 -14.94
C MET A 9 6.26 -8.57 -13.45
N VAL A 10 5.46 -9.23 -12.63
CA VAL A 10 5.58 -9.13 -11.17
C VAL A 10 6.89 -9.79 -10.76
N LYS A 11 7.79 -9.02 -10.15
CA LYS A 11 9.06 -9.53 -9.64
C LYS A 11 8.86 -10.35 -8.35
N GLU A 12 7.98 -9.87 -7.48
CA GLU A 12 7.76 -10.45 -6.16
C GLU A 12 6.35 -10.11 -5.64
N PHE A 13 5.76 -11.03 -4.87
CA PHE A 13 4.57 -10.79 -4.07
C PHE A 13 5.01 -10.67 -2.60
N VAL A 14 5.02 -9.45 -2.09
CA VAL A 14 5.50 -9.18 -0.71
C VAL A 14 4.50 -9.71 0.32
N THR A 15 5.04 -10.17 1.46
CA THR A 15 4.26 -10.80 2.53
C THR A 15 3.47 -9.77 3.35
N PRO A 16 2.42 -10.19 4.08
CA PRO A 16 1.71 -9.31 5.00
C PRO A 16 2.61 -8.60 6.02
N GLU A 17 3.68 -9.26 6.47
CA GLU A 17 4.65 -8.73 7.42
C GLU A 17 5.46 -7.58 6.81
N GLN A 18 5.89 -7.71 5.55
CA GLN A 18 6.59 -6.64 4.83
C GLN A 18 5.68 -5.41 4.65
N PHE A 19 4.39 -5.59 4.37
CA PHE A 19 3.44 -4.48 4.32
C PHE A 19 3.34 -3.76 5.68
N GLN A 20 3.40 -4.50 6.78
CA GLN A 20 3.38 -3.92 8.13
C GLN A 20 4.65 -3.10 8.40
N GLU A 21 5.82 -3.58 7.99
CA GLU A 21 7.07 -2.82 8.09
C GLU A 21 7.00 -1.51 7.30
N TYR A 22 6.48 -1.52 6.07
CA TYR A 22 6.30 -0.31 5.27
C TYR A 22 5.33 0.68 5.91
N LYS A 23 4.29 0.18 6.58
CA LYS A 23 3.36 1.02 7.33
C LYS A 23 4.08 1.77 8.44
N MET A 24 4.87 1.06 9.24
CA MET A 24 5.64 1.66 10.33
C MET A 24 6.65 2.67 9.81
N ALA A 25 7.41 2.31 8.77
CA ALA A 25 8.38 3.20 8.15
C ALA A 25 7.74 4.50 7.64
N GLY A 26 6.57 4.43 7.00
CA GLY A 26 5.85 5.63 6.56
C GLY A 26 5.35 6.50 7.72
N LEU A 27 4.88 5.88 8.80
CA LEU A 27 4.47 6.63 10.00
C LEU A 27 5.67 7.31 10.66
N ASP A 28 6.82 6.63 10.74
CA ASP A 28 8.07 7.19 11.28
C ASP A 28 8.61 8.34 10.41
N MET A 29 8.35 8.33 9.10
CA MET A 29 8.66 9.43 8.19
C MET A 29 7.73 10.65 8.37
N GLY A 30 6.68 10.56 9.20
CA GLY A 30 5.75 11.65 9.48
C GLY A 30 4.53 11.72 8.56
N PHE A 31 4.24 10.68 7.77
CA PHE A 31 2.98 10.61 7.04
C PHE A 31 1.80 10.50 8.03
N ARG A 32 0.79 11.37 7.86
CA ARG A 32 -0.40 11.41 8.74
C ARG A 32 -1.19 10.10 8.74
N PHE A 33 -1.26 9.44 7.59
CA PHE A 33 -1.95 8.16 7.41
C PHE A 33 -1.18 7.28 6.45
N VAL A 34 -1.14 5.97 6.75
CA VAL A 34 -0.53 4.96 5.87
C VAL A 34 -1.43 3.73 5.85
N GLU A 35 -1.98 3.43 4.67
CA GLU A 35 -2.70 2.18 4.37
C GLU A 35 -1.78 1.28 3.54
N SER A 36 -1.39 0.13 4.09
CA SER A 36 -0.39 -0.77 3.50
C SER A 36 -0.86 -2.23 3.60
N SER A 37 -1.28 -2.81 2.47
CA SER A 37 -1.79 -4.18 2.36
C SER A 37 -1.93 -4.58 0.87
N PRO A 38 -1.89 -5.87 0.49
CA PRO A 38 -1.80 -6.32 -0.92
C PRO A 38 -2.84 -5.74 -1.88
N LEU A 39 -4.05 -5.45 -1.39
CA LEU A 39 -5.18 -5.01 -2.21
C LEU A 39 -5.50 -3.52 -2.06
N VAL A 40 -4.75 -2.78 -1.23
CA VAL A 40 -4.96 -1.33 -1.09
C VAL A 40 -4.75 -0.65 -2.44
N ARG A 41 -5.58 0.36 -2.69
CA ARG A 41 -5.55 1.25 -3.85
C ARG A 41 -5.72 2.68 -3.36
N SER A 42 -5.41 3.66 -4.21
CA SER A 42 -5.43 5.08 -3.82
C SER A 42 -6.76 5.57 -3.26
N SER A 43 -7.89 5.05 -3.76
CA SER A 43 -9.23 5.41 -3.28
C SER A 43 -9.72 4.59 -2.09
N TYR A 44 -8.97 3.55 -1.68
CA TYR A 44 -9.40 2.68 -0.61
C TYR A 44 -9.46 3.45 0.72
N ARG A 45 -10.65 3.54 1.32
CA ARG A 45 -10.90 4.24 2.59
C ARG A 45 -10.47 5.71 2.59
N ALA A 46 -10.38 6.35 1.42
CA ALA A 46 -9.95 7.73 1.30
C ALA A 46 -10.78 8.69 2.17
N GLU A 47 -12.08 8.41 2.34
CA GLU A 47 -13.01 9.17 3.19
C GLU A 47 -12.56 9.27 4.66
N LYS A 48 -11.80 8.30 5.16
CA LYS A 48 -11.29 8.30 6.53
C LYS A 48 -10.14 9.29 6.77
N HIS A 49 -9.57 9.83 5.68
CA HIS A 49 -8.39 10.68 5.70
C HIS A 49 -8.70 12.14 5.35
N VAL A 50 -9.90 12.47 4.86
CA VAL A 50 -10.28 13.83 4.44
C VAL A 50 -10.56 14.75 5.63
N ASN A 51 -11.12 14.21 6.73
CA ASN A 51 -11.64 15.00 7.85
C ASN A 51 -10.81 14.88 9.14
N LYS A 52 -9.50 14.67 9.04
CA LYS A 52 -8.62 14.48 10.21
C LYS A 52 -7.41 15.40 10.21
#